data_AF-A0A1G8L2K3-F1
#
_entry.id   AF-A0A1G8L2K3-F1
#
_cell.length_a   1.000
_cell.length_b   1.000
_cell.length_c   1.000
_cell.angle_alpha   90.00
_cell.angle_beta   90.00
_cell.angle_gamma   90.00
#
_symmetry.space_group_name_H-M   'P 1'
#
loop_
_entity.id
_entity.type
_entity.pdbx_description
1 polymer ?
#
loop_
_entity_poly.entity_id
_entity_poly.type
_entity_poly.pdbx_seq_one_letter_code
_entity_poly.pdbx_strand_id
1 'polypeptide(L)'
;MKNEAQQSEILAGSILRIDLNGRVPEDNPLEDSYVFSYGHRNPQGLAWDENERLYSSEHGPSGHDEINRIEAGQNYGWLAITGDATNTAMQSPLFHSGNNTWAPSGISFHNGNLYVTGLRGNQLMRFNLEKEEMEIVFSGEGRLRDVYIENDNMYVITNNRDGRGTPGEQDDRLLHLKNFEVHTE
;
A
#
# COMPACT_ATOMS: atom_id res chain seq x y z
N MET A 1 -17.60 9.98 -5.16
CA MET A 1 -16.23 9.42 -5.25
C MET A 1 -15.67 9.22 -6.67
N LYS A 2 -16.36 8.58 -7.64
CA LYS A 2 -15.73 8.20 -8.93
C LYS A 2 -15.00 9.35 -9.68
N ASN A 3 -15.56 10.56 -9.69
CA ASN A 3 -14.93 11.71 -10.34
C ASN A 3 -14.19 12.65 -9.37
N GLU A 4 -14.35 12.42 -8.06
CA GLU A 4 -13.76 13.27 -7.00
C GLU A 4 -12.26 12.98 -6.84
N ALA A 5 -11.83 11.72 -7.02
CA ALA A 5 -10.43 11.35 -6.89
C ALA A 5 -9.51 12.10 -7.86
N GLN A 6 -10.04 12.61 -8.98
CA GLN A 6 -9.29 13.39 -9.96
C GLN A 6 -9.21 14.89 -9.63
N GLN A 7 -9.84 15.33 -8.55
CA GLN A 7 -9.84 16.72 -8.10
C GLN A 7 -8.79 16.89 -7.01
N SER A 8 -7.74 17.64 -7.32
CA SER A 8 -6.57 17.87 -6.46
C SER A 8 -6.87 18.54 -5.12
N GLU A 9 -8.03 19.19 -5.02
CA GLU A 9 -8.52 19.92 -3.87
C GLU A 9 -9.45 19.09 -2.97
N ILE A 10 -9.75 17.84 -3.37
CA ILE A 10 -10.67 16.97 -2.63
C ILE A 10 -9.90 15.95 -1.79
N LEU A 11 -10.36 15.77 -0.54
CA LEU A 11 -9.73 14.83 0.40
C LEU A 11 -10.00 13.35 0.05
N ALA A 12 -11.14 13.06 -0.58
CA ALA A 12 -11.50 11.70 -0.99
C ALA A 12 -10.69 11.27 -2.22
N GLY A 13 -10.02 10.12 -2.13
CA GLY A 13 -9.13 9.64 -3.19
C GLY A 13 -7.75 10.33 -3.18
N SER A 14 -7.32 10.77 -2.00
CA SER A 14 -6.06 11.48 -1.81
C SER A 14 -5.22 10.85 -0.69
N ILE A 15 -3.89 10.96 -0.82
CA ILE A 15 -2.97 10.83 0.31
C ILE A 15 -2.78 12.23 0.88
N LEU A 16 -2.93 12.37 2.19
CA LEU A 16 -2.87 13.65 2.89
C LEU A 16 -1.56 13.77 3.68
N ARG A 17 -1.02 14.98 3.77
CA ARG A 17 0.14 15.32 4.62
C ARG A 17 -0.23 16.47 5.55
N ILE A 18 0.03 16.26 6.84
CA ILE A 18 -0.32 17.16 7.94
C ILE A 18 0.85 17.21 8.93
N ASP A 19 1.11 18.38 9.52
CA ASP A 19 2.09 18.49 10.59
C ASP A 19 1.54 17.95 11.93
N LEU A 20 2.41 17.83 12.94
CA LEU A 20 2.02 17.33 14.27
C LEU A 20 1.06 18.25 15.03
N ASN A 21 0.89 19.50 14.59
CA ASN A 21 -0.06 20.47 15.16
C ASN A 21 -1.38 20.51 14.38
N GLY A 22 -1.55 19.64 13.38
CA GLY A 22 -2.75 19.61 12.55
C GLY A 22 -2.79 20.69 11.46
N ARG A 23 -1.65 21.29 11.10
CA ARG A 23 -1.54 22.34 10.06
C ARG A 23 -1.06 21.76 8.74
N VAL A 24 -1.36 22.47 7.66
CA VAL A 24 -0.79 22.19 6.33
C VAL A 24 0.70 22.53 6.37
N PRO A 25 1.62 21.60 6.01
CA PRO A 25 3.04 21.92 5.88
C PRO A 25 3.29 23.02 4.85
N GLU A 26 4.26 23.92 5.09
CA GLU A 26 4.55 25.05 4.19
C GLU A 26 5.02 24.61 2.79
N ASP A 27 5.61 23.42 2.69
CA ASP A 27 6.12 22.80 1.46
C ASP A 27 5.13 21.79 0.85
N ASN A 28 3.86 21.80 1.23
CA ASN A 28 2.86 20.95 0.59
C ASN A 28 2.64 21.39 -0.87
N PRO A 29 2.28 20.49 -1.80
CA PRO A 29 2.25 20.81 -3.22
C PRO A 29 1.12 21.76 -3.62
N LEU A 30 0.10 21.90 -2.77
CA LEU A 30 -1.04 22.78 -2.95
C LEU A 30 -1.17 23.70 -1.73
N GLU A 31 -1.27 25.00 -1.99
CA GLU A 31 -1.48 26.02 -0.97
C GLU A 31 -2.78 25.77 -0.20
N ASP A 32 -2.73 25.93 1.13
CA ASP A 32 -3.88 25.76 2.04
C ASP A 32 -4.63 24.41 1.92
N SER A 33 -3.97 23.35 1.46
CA SER A 33 -4.57 22.02 1.28
C SER A 33 -3.73 20.92 1.94
N TYR A 34 -4.39 19.93 2.54
CA TYR A 34 -3.71 18.73 3.06
C TYR A 34 -3.31 17.74 1.97
N VAL A 35 -3.82 17.87 0.74
CA VAL A 35 -3.58 16.90 -0.33
C VAL A 35 -2.10 16.89 -0.71
N PHE A 36 -1.48 15.72 -0.54
CA PHE A 36 -0.10 15.45 -0.93
C PHE A 36 -0.04 14.80 -2.31
N SER A 37 -0.93 13.86 -2.59
CA SER A 37 -1.16 13.30 -3.92
C SER A 37 -2.61 12.86 -4.06
N TYR A 38 -3.08 12.71 -5.30
CA TYR A 38 -4.49 12.45 -5.61
C TYR A 38 -4.62 11.42 -6.75
N GLY A 39 -5.84 11.11 -7.15
CA GLY A 39 -6.09 10.07 -8.16
C GLY A 39 -6.01 8.66 -7.58
N HIS A 40 -6.29 8.51 -6.29
CA HIS A 40 -6.27 7.23 -5.58
C HIS A 40 -7.69 6.66 -5.47
N ARG A 41 -7.81 5.32 -5.53
CA ARG A 41 -9.06 4.61 -5.29
C ARG A 41 -9.32 4.37 -3.82
N ASN A 42 -8.39 3.68 -3.16
CA ASN A 42 -8.52 3.19 -1.78
C ASN A 42 -7.16 2.73 -1.26
N PRO A 43 -6.23 3.67 -1.01
CA PRO A 43 -4.91 3.36 -0.46
C PRO A 43 -5.06 3.00 1.03
N GLN A 44 -4.32 1.99 1.50
CA GLN A 44 -4.44 1.47 2.87
C GLN A 44 -3.11 1.19 3.56
N GLY A 45 -1.98 1.43 2.90
CA GLY A 45 -0.67 1.32 3.51
C GLY A 45 0.27 2.39 2.98
N LEU A 46 1.17 2.86 3.84
CA LEU A 46 2.24 3.79 3.50
C LEU A 46 3.56 3.31 4.12
N ALA A 47 4.65 3.37 3.35
CA ALA A 47 5.99 3.08 3.83
C ALA A 47 7.02 4.00 3.16
N TRP A 48 8.05 4.40 3.91
CA TRP A 48 9.20 5.11 3.37
C TRP A 48 10.37 4.14 3.20
N ASP A 49 11.14 4.28 2.12
CA ASP A 49 12.46 3.64 2.01
C ASP A 49 13.55 4.45 2.73
N GLU A 50 14.79 3.94 2.74
CA GLU A 50 15.94 4.62 3.34
C GLU A 50 16.34 5.93 2.65
N ASN A 51 15.77 6.21 1.48
CA ASN A 51 16.02 7.41 0.67
C ASN A 51 14.84 8.39 0.72
N GLU A 52 13.97 8.27 1.72
CA GLU A 52 12.79 9.10 1.95
C GLU A 52 11.76 9.05 0.81
N ARG A 53 11.77 7.99 -0.02
CA ARG A 53 10.76 7.78 -1.06
C ARG A 53 9.54 7.12 -0.44
N LEU A 54 8.38 7.73 -0.63
CA LEU A 54 7.11 7.21 -0.12
C LEU A 54 6.54 6.16 -1.08
N TYR A 55 6.02 5.07 -0.54
CA TYR A 55 5.31 4.02 -1.25
C TYR A 55 3.92 3.83 -0.66
N SER A 56 2.96 3.45 -1.50
CA SER A 56 1.58 3.19 -1.11
C SER A 56 1.08 1.89 -1.71
N SER A 57 0.27 1.16 -0.95
CA SER A 57 -0.51 0.01 -1.41
C SER A 57 -1.98 0.38 -1.54
N GLU A 58 -2.59 -0.05 -2.65
CA GLU A 58 -3.96 0.34 -3.00
C GLU A 58 -4.79 -0.81 -3.56
N HIS A 59 -6.06 -0.85 -3.17
CA HIS A 59 -7.05 -1.73 -3.78
C HIS A 59 -7.52 -1.21 -5.13
N GLY A 60 -7.46 -2.05 -6.15
CA GLY A 60 -8.06 -1.81 -7.46
C GLY A 60 -9.56 -2.14 -7.53
N PRO A 61 -10.21 -1.94 -8.70
CA PRO A 61 -11.65 -2.17 -8.89
C PRO A 61 -12.09 -3.61 -8.62
N SER A 62 -11.43 -4.57 -9.30
CA SER A 62 -11.69 -6.01 -9.29
C SER A 62 -10.41 -6.71 -9.75
N GLY A 63 -9.44 -6.81 -8.84
CA GLY A 63 -8.03 -6.92 -9.24
C GLY A 63 -7.50 -5.55 -9.64
N HIS A 64 -6.36 -5.53 -10.33
CA HIS A 64 -5.51 -4.37 -10.56
C HIS A 64 -5.25 -3.61 -9.26
N ASP A 65 -4.98 -4.36 -8.20
CA ASP A 65 -4.44 -3.79 -6.98
C ASP A 65 -3.01 -3.32 -7.26
N GLU A 66 -2.60 -2.22 -6.64
CA GLU A 66 -1.41 -1.48 -7.05
C GLU A 66 -0.46 -1.21 -5.87
N ILE A 67 0.83 -1.18 -6.19
CA ILE A 67 1.89 -0.59 -5.38
C ILE A 67 2.43 0.61 -6.14
N ASN A 68 2.39 1.78 -5.51
CA ASN A 68 2.72 3.06 -6.12
C ASN A 68 3.90 3.71 -5.41
N ARG A 69 4.85 4.30 -6.16
CA ARG A 69 5.81 5.27 -5.61
C ARG A 69 5.14 6.64 -5.59
N ILE A 70 5.00 7.21 -4.40
CA ILE A 70 4.26 8.45 -4.17
C ILE A 70 5.16 9.68 -4.27
N GLU A 71 4.76 10.61 -5.12
CA GLU A 71 5.42 11.89 -5.34
C GLU A 71 4.44 13.05 -5.09
N ALA A 72 4.96 14.14 -4.55
CA ALA A 72 4.15 15.31 -4.19
C ALA A 72 3.46 15.93 -5.41
N GLY A 73 2.16 16.21 -5.28
CA GLY A 73 1.33 16.85 -6.29
C GLY A 73 0.94 15.96 -7.47
N GLN A 74 1.34 14.68 -7.47
CA GLN A 74 1.09 13.78 -8.59
C GLN A 74 -0.30 13.14 -8.57
N ASN A 75 -0.80 12.81 -9.77
CA ASN A 75 -2.07 12.14 -10.02
C ASN A 75 -1.85 10.65 -10.33
N TYR A 76 -2.40 9.77 -9.50
CA TYR A 76 -2.31 8.29 -9.65
C TYR A 76 -3.44 7.71 -10.49
N GLY A 77 -4.25 8.58 -11.09
CA GLY A 77 -4.98 8.26 -12.30
C GLY A 77 -6.32 7.55 -12.12
N TRP A 78 -6.71 7.10 -10.94
CA TRP A 78 -8.06 6.57 -10.72
C TRP A 78 -9.13 7.66 -10.96
N LEU A 79 -10.07 7.54 -11.90
CA LEU A 79 -10.53 6.38 -12.67
C LEU A 79 -10.04 6.28 -14.13
N ALA A 80 -9.25 7.25 -14.59
CA ALA A 80 -8.80 7.38 -15.97
C ALA A 80 -7.81 6.28 -16.40
N ILE A 81 -6.91 5.86 -15.50
CA ILE A 81 -5.99 4.73 -15.71
C ILE A 81 -6.05 3.75 -14.53
N THR A 82 -5.67 2.50 -14.80
CA THR A 82 -5.58 1.40 -13.84
C THR A 82 -4.68 0.32 -14.43
N GLY A 83 -3.76 -0.25 -13.64
CA GLY A 83 -2.82 -1.28 -14.11
C GLY A 83 -1.96 -0.79 -15.29
N ASP A 84 -1.98 -1.51 -16.41
CA ASP A 84 -1.16 -1.23 -17.61
C ASP A 84 -1.58 0.05 -18.37
N ALA A 85 -2.72 0.65 -18.05
CA ALA A 85 -3.16 1.88 -18.73
C ALA A 85 -2.25 3.06 -18.35
N THR A 86 -1.87 3.88 -19.34
CA THR A 86 -0.95 5.01 -19.16
C THR A 86 -1.55 6.31 -19.67
N ASN A 87 -1.13 7.42 -19.07
CA ASN A 87 -1.44 8.77 -19.49
C ASN A 87 -0.27 9.69 -19.12
N THR A 88 0.15 10.59 -20.01
CA THR A 88 1.33 11.44 -19.77
C THR A 88 1.16 12.45 -18.62
N ALA A 89 -0.07 12.68 -18.16
CA ALA A 89 -0.37 13.54 -17.01
C ALA A 89 -0.58 12.77 -15.70
N MET A 90 -0.32 11.46 -15.67
CA MET A 90 -0.61 10.58 -14.54
C MET A 90 0.57 9.62 -14.28
N GLN A 91 0.66 9.13 -13.05
CA GLN A 91 1.65 8.15 -12.64
C GLN A 91 1.07 6.75 -12.77
N SER A 92 1.82 5.85 -13.42
CA SER A 92 1.50 4.43 -13.48
C SER A 92 2.06 3.70 -12.26
N PRO A 93 1.43 2.58 -11.84
CA PRO A 93 1.89 1.83 -10.69
C PRO A 93 3.23 1.15 -10.95
N LEU A 94 4.01 0.98 -9.88
CA LEU A 94 5.27 0.22 -9.92
C LEU A 94 4.99 -1.28 -10.03
N PHE A 95 3.94 -1.75 -9.35
CA PHE A 95 3.45 -3.12 -9.47
C PHE A 95 1.93 -3.11 -9.55
N HIS A 96 1.35 -4.01 -10.33
CA HIS A 96 -0.07 -4.28 -10.27
C HIS A 96 -0.39 -5.77 -10.34
N SER A 97 -1.52 -6.16 -9.74
CA SER A 97 -1.95 -7.56 -9.65
C SER A 97 -2.52 -8.12 -10.96
N GLY A 98 -2.71 -7.27 -11.97
CA GLY A 98 -3.45 -7.60 -13.18
C GLY A 98 -4.85 -8.10 -12.82
N ASN A 99 -5.29 -9.21 -13.40
CA ASN A 99 -6.61 -9.76 -13.10
C ASN A 99 -6.70 -10.51 -11.75
N ASN A 100 -5.58 -10.71 -11.05
CA ASN A 100 -5.58 -11.32 -9.72
C ASN A 100 -6.01 -10.29 -8.66
N THR A 101 -6.49 -10.74 -7.51
CA THR A 101 -6.78 -9.86 -6.38
C THR A 101 -5.87 -10.17 -5.20
N TRP A 102 -5.02 -9.21 -4.84
CA TRP A 102 -4.28 -9.21 -3.57
C TRP A 102 -5.13 -8.62 -2.45
N ALA A 103 -5.88 -7.55 -2.77
CA ALA A 103 -6.53 -6.65 -1.83
C ALA A 103 -5.54 -6.17 -0.74
N PRO A 104 -4.52 -5.39 -1.13
CA PRO A 104 -3.39 -5.06 -0.27
C PRO A 104 -3.78 -4.03 0.79
N SER A 105 -3.17 -4.12 1.97
CA SER A 105 -3.42 -3.22 3.09
C SER A 105 -2.10 -2.66 3.61
N GLY A 106 -1.65 -2.97 4.83
CA GLY A 106 -0.42 -2.44 5.39
C GLY A 106 0.83 -2.86 4.60
N ILE A 107 1.82 -1.98 4.62
CA ILE A 107 3.08 -2.07 3.90
C ILE A 107 4.22 -1.64 4.82
N SER A 108 5.35 -2.34 4.76
CA SER A 108 6.58 -1.97 5.45
C SER A 108 7.76 -2.12 4.50
N PHE A 109 8.73 -1.22 4.61
CA PHE A 109 9.98 -1.32 3.87
C PHE A 109 11.06 -1.99 4.71
N HIS A 110 11.89 -2.83 4.09
CA HIS A 110 13.11 -3.38 4.69
C HIS A 110 14.08 -3.88 3.61
N ASN A 111 15.36 -3.49 3.70
CA ASN A 111 16.47 -3.97 2.87
C ASN A 111 16.19 -4.02 1.36
N GLY A 112 15.63 -2.94 0.80
CA GLY A 112 15.31 -2.83 -0.64
C GLY A 112 14.03 -3.55 -1.07
N ASN A 113 13.24 -4.05 -0.12
CA ASN A 113 11.99 -4.73 -0.38
C ASN A 113 10.81 -4.03 0.31
N LEU A 114 9.64 -4.10 -0.32
CA LEU A 114 8.36 -3.78 0.30
C LEU A 114 7.66 -5.08 0.71
N TYR A 115 7.26 -5.17 1.96
CA TYR A 115 6.44 -6.25 2.49
C TYR A 115 5.01 -5.76 2.58
N VAL A 116 4.08 -6.41 1.88
CA VAL A 116 2.70 -5.94 1.74
C VAL A 116 1.74 -7.05 2.15
N THR A 117 0.84 -6.73 3.07
CA THR A 117 -0.21 -7.66 3.51
C THR A 117 -1.35 -7.72 2.49
N GLY A 118 -1.85 -8.93 2.21
CA GLY A 118 -3.01 -9.17 1.35
C GLY A 118 -4.22 -9.65 2.15
N LEU A 119 -5.30 -8.87 2.08
CA LEU A 119 -6.57 -9.20 2.75
C LEU A 119 -7.29 -10.35 2.05
N ARG A 120 -7.57 -10.23 0.74
CA ARG A 120 -8.26 -11.28 -0.03
C ARG A 120 -7.27 -12.33 -0.54
N GLY A 121 -6.03 -11.92 -0.80
CA GLY A 121 -4.94 -12.82 -1.17
C GLY A 121 -4.51 -13.76 -0.03
N ASN A 122 -4.86 -13.45 1.22
CA ASN A 122 -4.53 -14.24 2.42
C ASN A 122 -3.03 -14.56 2.57
N GLN A 123 -2.19 -13.58 2.26
CA GLN A 123 -0.76 -13.76 2.12
C GLN A 123 0.02 -12.47 2.41
N LEU A 124 1.27 -12.60 2.83
CA LEU A 124 2.25 -11.54 2.85
C LEU A 124 3.11 -11.67 1.59
N MET A 125 3.22 -10.58 0.84
CA MET A 125 4.02 -10.50 -0.38
C MET A 125 5.27 -9.68 -0.13
N ARG A 126 6.39 -10.08 -0.74
CA ARG A 126 7.62 -9.29 -0.82
C ARG A 126 7.79 -8.79 -2.26
N PHE A 127 7.95 -7.49 -2.42
CA PHE A 127 8.25 -6.83 -3.68
C PHE A 127 9.69 -6.33 -3.65
N ASN A 128 10.54 -6.86 -4.52
CA ASN A 128 11.91 -6.41 -4.67
C ASN A 128 11.96 -5.19 -5.60
N LEU A 129 12.41 -4.04 -5.10
CA LEU A 129 12.37 -2.78 -5.84
C LEU A 129 13.43 -2.68 -6.95
N GLU A 130 14.52 -3.44 -6.86
CA GLU A 130 15.59 -3.42 -7.86
C GLU A 130 15.27 -4.32 -9.05
N LYS A 131 14.80 -5.54 -8.77
CA LYS A 131 14.49 -6.55 -9.78
C LYS A 131 13.08 -6.42 -10.34
N GLU A 132 12.23 -5.62 -9.69
CA GLU A 132 10.81 -5.51 -10.00
C GLU A 132 10.10 -6.88 -9.96
N GLU A 133 10.44 -7.69 -8.95
CA GLU A 133 9.90 -9.04 -8.75
C GLU A 133 9.02 -9.09 -7.49
N MET A 134 7.98 -9.91 -7.54
CA MET A 134 7.11 -10.19 -6.39
C MET A 134 7.11 -11.69 -6.06
N GLU A 135 7.16 -12.00 -4.77
CA GLU A 135 6.93 -13.35 -4.27
C GLU A 135 6.04 -13.36 -3.02
N ILE A 136 5.47 -14.53 -2.73
CA ILE A 136 4.69 -14.77 -1.51
C ILE A 136 5.64 -15.35 -0.46
N VAL A 137 5.79 -14.66 0.67
CA VAL A 137 6.74 -15.04 1.74
C VAL A 137 6.05 -15.64 2.96
N PHE A 138 4.75 -15.42 3.13
CA PHE A 138 3.98 -15.99 4.24
C PHE A 138 2.51 -16.15 3.86
N SER A 139 1.86 -17.24 4.27
CA SER A 139 0.44 -17.50 4.05
C SER A 139 -0.09 -18.51 5.06
N GLY A 140 -1.40 -18.79 5.03
CA GLY A 140 -2.04 -19.82 5.87
C GLY A 140 -2.79 -19.28 7.08
N GLU A 141 -2.65 -18.00 7.40
CA GLU A 141 -3.32 -17.34 8.54
C GLU A 141 -4.60 -16.58 8.15
N GLY A 142 -5.02 -16.73 6.89
CA GLY A 142 -6.16 -15.98 6.34
C GLY A 142 -5.79 -14.55 6.02
N ARG A 143 -6.71 -13.62 6.27
CA ARG A 143 -6.65 -12.21 5.88
C ARG A 143 -5.57 -11.53 6.71
N LEU A 144 -4.64 -10.83 6.06
CA LEU A 144 -3.60 -10.04 6.74
C LEU A 144 -3.87 -8.55 6.49
N ARG A 145 -3.86 -7.74 7.56
CA ARG A 145 -4.22 -6.31 7.51
C ARG A 145 -3.02 -5.38 7.60
N ASP A 146 -2.06 -5.69 8.45
CA ASP A 146 -0.95 -4.77 8.70
C ASP A 146 0.35 -5.51 8.91
N VAL A 147 1.47 -4.88 8.54
CA VAL A 147 2.82 -5.38 8.73
C VAL A 147 3.72 -4.24 9.20
N TYR A 148 4.50 -4.53 10.23
CA TYR A 148 5.50 -3.62 10.76
C TYR A 148 6.83 -4.36 10.92
N ILE A 149 7.93 -3.75 10.50
CA ILE A 149 9.27 -4.32 10.61
C ILE A 149 10.13 -3.38 11.45
N GLU A 150 10.79 -3.94 12.45
CA GLU A 150 11.80 -3.24 13.25
C GLU A 150 12.98 -4.18 13.50
N ASN A 151 14.17 -3.76 13.03
CA ASN A 151 15.34 -4.64 12.93
C ASN A 151 14.97 -5.92 12.15
N ASP A 152 15.31 -7.11 12.66
CA ASP A 152 14.99 -8.39 12.04
C ASP A 152 13.66 -9.00 12.55
N ASN A 153 12.79 -8.18 13.16
CA ASN A 153 11.49 -8.62 13.66
C ASN A 153 10.38 -8.10 12.77
N MET A 154 9.54 -9.02 12.29
CA MET A 154 8.34 -8.68 11.53
C MET A 154 7.10 -9.02 12.33
N TYR A 155 6.22 -8.04 12.44
CA TYR A 155 4.94 -8.14 13.13
C TYR A 155 3.82 -8.06 12.09
N VAL A 156 2.89 -9.01 12.10
CA VAL A 156 1.77 -9.05 11.15
C VAL A 156 0.46 -9.20 11.90
N ILE A 157 -0.56 -8.42 11.55
CA ILE A 157 -1.90 -8.51 12.16
C ILE A 157 -2.85 -9.25 11.21
N THR A 158 -3.51 -10.29 11.72
CA THR A 158 -4.59 -10.98 10.98
C THR A 158 -5.90 -10.18 11.06
N ASN A 159 -6.82 -10.43 10.13
CA ASN A 159 -8.09 -9.72 10.05
C ASN A 159 -9.25 -10.58 9.52
N ASN A 160 -9.37 -11.78 10.08
CA ASN A 160 -10.40 -12.76 9.74
C ASN A 160 -11.78 -12.40 10.28
N ARG A 161 -11.86 -11.53 11.30
CA ARG A 161 -13.14 -11.09 11.91
C ARG A 161 -13.78 -9.85 11.29
N ASP A 162 -13.27 -9.33 10.17
CA ASP A 162 -13.81 -8.12 9.50
C ASP A 162 -15.13 -8.33 8.73
N GLY A 163 -15.75 -9.50 8.89
CA GLY A 163 -16.97 -9.91 8.18
C GLY A 163 -16.72 -10.46 6.76
N ARG A 164 -15.47 -10.52 6.30
CA ARG A 164 -15.09 -11.08 4.98
C ARG A 164 -14.18 -12.31 5.09
N GLY A 165 -13.77 -12.68 6.30
CA GLY A 165 -12.97 -13.88 6.58
C GLY A 165 -13.79 -15.04 7.16
N THR A 166 -13.08 -16.13 7.45
CA THR A 166 -13.60 -17.30 8.18
C THR A 166 -12.80 -17.45 9.46
N PRO A 167 -13.17 -16.74 10.55
CA PRO A 167 -12.33 -16.64 11.74
C PRO A 167 -12.28 -17.94 12.54
N GLY A 168 -11.09 -18.28 13.04
CA GLY A 168 -10.93 -19.25 14.11
C GLY A 168 -11.28 -18.66 15.48
N GLU A 169 -11.38 -19.51 16.50
CA GLU A 169 -11.69 -19.08 17.87
C GLU A 169 -10.69 -18.05 18.42
N GLN A 170 -9.42 -18.16 18.03
CA GLN A 170 -8.33 -17.32 18.51
C GLN A 170 -8.05 -16.10 17.63
N ASP A 171 -8.76 -15.92 16.52
CA ASP A 171 -8.60 -14.73 15.69
C ASP A 171 -9.23 -13.49 16.35
N ASP A 172 -8.81 -12.27 16.02
CA ASP A 172 -7.63 -11.93 15.22
C ASP A 172 -6.35 -11.92 16.09
N ARG A 173 -5.18 -12.03 15.46
CA ARG A 173 -3.88 -12.22 16.13
C ARG A 173 -2.82 -11.24 15.65
N LEU A 174 -1.92 -10.88 16.56
CA LEU A 174 -0.61 -10.32 16.25
C LEU A 174 0.39 -11.48 16.14
N LEU A 175 0.95 -11.66 14.95
CA LEU A 175 1.95 -12.68 14.64
C LEU A 175 3.34 -12.04 14.70
N HIS A 176 4.31 -12.78 15.23
CA HIS A 176 5.71 -12.39 15.21
C HIS A 176 6.48 -13.38 14.33
N LEU A 177 6.88 -12.93 13.15
CA LEU A 177 7.67 -13.69 12.20
C LEU A 177 9.15 -13.35 12.43
N LYS A 178 9.94 -14.38 12.77
CA LYS A 178 11.39 -14.26 12.95
C LYS A 178 12.10 -14.75 11.69
N ASN A 179 13.30 -14.23 11.44
CA ASN A 179 14.19 -14.76 10.40
C ASN A 179 13.58 -14.76 8.99
N PHE A 180 12.75 -13.76 8.68
CA PHE A 180 12.01 -13.69 7.41
C PHE A 180 12.90 -13.34 6.19
N GLU A 181 14.17 -13.03 6.43
CA GLU A 181 15.19 -12.80 5.39
C GLU A 181 16.28 -13.87 5.32
N VAL A 182 16.15 -15.02 6.00
CA VAL A 182 17.21 -16.06 5.94
C VAL A 182 17.25 -16.68 4.56
N HIS A 183 18.03 -16.04 3.68
CA HIS A 183 18.62 -16.63 2.50
C HIS A 183 19.86 -17.37 2.97
N THR A 184 19.84 -18.69 2.80
CA THR A 184 21.06 -19.51 2.76
C THR A 184 21.97 -18.95 1.67
N GLU A 185 23.21 -18.62 2.04
CA GLU A 185 24.34 -18.52 1.10
C GLU A 185 24.51 -19.80 0.29
#